data_AF-A0A925LT32-F1
#
_entry.id   AF-A0A925LT32-F1
#
_cell.length_a   1.000
_cell.length_b   1.000
_cell.length_c   1.000
_cell.angle_alpha   90.00
_cell.angle_beta   90.00
_cell.angle_gamma   90.00
#
_symmetry.space_group_name_H-M   'P 1'
#
loop_
_entity.id
_entity.type
_entity.pdbx_description
1 polymer ?
#
loop_
_entity_poly.entity_id
_entity_poly.type
_entity_poly.pdbx_seq_one_letter_code
_entity_poly.pdbx_strand_id
1 'polypeptide(L)'
;MNSIPARLREQLDNASQSHLLKFWDELSPSDQTSLLNQIFRTDLQMLDQIWKSTTRDDSPVDAIARIESAGSPGQIVRQPQSAADNDRWNQAAQLGERELQAGRVAVITVAGGQGSRLGF
;
A
#
# COMPACT_ATOMS: atom_id res chain seq x y z
N MET A 1 19.39 22.35 -22.51
CA MET A 1 18.26 22.52 -21.59
C MET A 1 17.15 21.61 -22.06
N ASN A 2 16.57 20.81 -21.17
CA ASN A 2 15.46 19.94 -21.57
C ASN A 2 14.18 20.77 -21.64
N SER A 3 13.37 20.53 -22.68
CA SER A 3 12.04 21.14 -22.78
C SER A 3 11.02 20.25 -22.05
N ILE A 4 10.08 20.87 -21.34
CA ILE A 4 8.94 20.16 -20.76
C ILE A 4 8.04 19.66 -21.91
N PRO A 5 7.76 18.36 -22.02
CA PRO A 5 6.83 17.86 -23.04
C PRO A 5 5.43 18.44 -22.87
N ALA A 6 4.79 18.90 -23.95
CA ALA A 6 3.47 19.54 -23.90
C ALA A 6 2.40 18.65 -23.23
N ARG A 7 2.40 17.36 -23.56
CA ARG A 7 1.50 16.35 -22.95
C ARG A 7 1.66 16.27 -21.43
N LEU A 8 2.89 16.38 -20.92
CA LEU A 8 3.14 16.31 -19.48
C LEU A 8 2.61 17.55 -18.77
N ARG A 9 2.78 18.73 -19.39
CA ARG A 9 2.24 19.98 -18.86
C ARG A 9 0.71 19.92 -18.76
N GLU A 10 0.04 19.44 -19.81
CA GLU A 10 -1.41 19.23 -19.81
C GLU A 10 -1.87 18.22 -18.73
N GLN A 11 -1.15 17.11 -18.55
CA GLN A 11 -1.45 16.13 -17.51
C GLN A 11 -1.35 16.73 -16.10
N LEU A 12 -0.30 17.53 -15.85
CA LEU A 12 -0.12 18.23 -14.58
C LEU A 12 -1.21 19.28 -14.34
N ASP A 13 -1.59 20.03 -15.37
CA ASP A 13 -2.66 21.04 -15.29
C ASP A 13 -4.00 20.36 -14.96
N ASN A 14 -4.34 19.28 -15.65
CA ASN A 14 -5.57 18.50 -15.41
C ASN A 14 -5.60 17.88 -14.01
N ALA A 15 -4.45 17.51 -13.45
CA ALA A 15 -4.33 16.99 -12.09
C ALA A 15 -4.16 18.10 -11.03
N SER A 16 -4.15 19.38 -11.42
CA SER A 16 -3.85 20.52 -10.54
C SER A 16 -2.48 20.41 -9.82
N GLN A 17 -1.50 19.81 -10.50
CA GLN A 17 -0.13 19.54 -10.02
C GLN A 17 0.94 20.37 -10.74
N SER A 18 0.57 21.43 -11.45
CA SER A 18 1.51 22.28 -12.23
C SER A 18 2.62 22.91 -11.38
N HIS A 19 2.40 23.03 -10.07
CA HIS A 19 3.37 23.54 -9.10
C HIS A 19 4.66 22.71 -9.01
N LEU A 20 4.64 21.43 -9.44
CA LEU A 20 5.83 20.58 -9.52
C LEU A 20 6.91 21.15 -10.46
N LEU A 21 6.52 22.02 -11.41
CA LEU A 21 7.43 22.66 -12.36
C LEU A 21 7.84 24.08 -11.95
N LYS A 22 7.47 24.54 -10.75
CA LYS A 22 7.70 25.92 -10.28
C LYS A 22 9.16 26.37 -10.37
N PHE A 23 10.10 25.47 -10.10
CA PHE A 23 11.54 25.76 -10.07
C PHE A 23 12.30 25.16 -11.26
N TRP A 24 11.61 24.80 -12.35
CA TRP A 24 12.19 24.10 -13.50
C TRP A 24 13.43 24.78 -14.08
N ASP A 25 13.40 26.11 -14.16
CA ASP A 25 14.47 26.91 -14.76
C ASP A 25 15.72 27.01 -13.86
N GLU A 26 15.61 26.65 -12.58
CA GLU A 26 16.72 26.61 -11.62
C GLU A 26 17.41 25.24 -11.59
N LEU A 27 16.83 24.22 -12.23
CA LEU A 27 17.34 22.85 -12.22
C LEU A 27 18.48 22.64 -13.22
N SER A 28 19.47 21.82 -12.82
CA SER A 28 20.46 21.31 -13.76
C SER A 28 19.82 20.39 -14.80
N PRO A 29 20.45 20.17 -15.97
CA PRO A 29 19.92 19.25 -16.98
C PRO A 29 19.70 17.81 -16.47
N SER A 30 20.53 17.35 -15.53
CA SER A 30 20.34 16.04 -14.87
C SER A 30 19.13 16.02 -13.95
N ASP A 31 18.93 17.08 -13.17
CA ASP A 31 17.78 17.18 -12.25
C ASP A 31 16.48 17.33 -13.02
N GLN A 32 16.48 18.10 -14.11
CA GLN A 32 15.38 18.19 -15.07
C GLN A 32 14.98 16.80 -15.59
N THR A 33 15.96 15.98 -15.98
CA THR A 33 15.71 14.62 -16.46
C THR A 33 15.15 13.72 -15.35
N SER A 34 15.72 13.79 -14.15
CA SER A 34 15.27 13.02 -12.99
C SER A 34 13.83 13.34 -12.62
N LEU A 35 13.49 14.63 -12.54
CA LEU A 35 12.15 15.11 -12.22
C LEU A 35 11.13 14.63 -13.26
N LEU A 36 11.41 14.81 -14.56
CA LEU A 36 10.51 14.35 -15.62
C LEU A 36 10.27 12.84 -15.54
N ASN A 37 11.31 12.05 -15.28
CA ASN A 37 11.18 10.59 -15.12
C ASN A 37 10.33 10.20 -13.91
N GLN A 38 10.46 10.93 -12.79
CA GLN A 38 9.64 10.69 -11.61
C GLN A 38 8.17 11.02 -11.86
N ILE A 39 7.88 12.18 -12.44
CA ILE A 39 6.51 12.59 -12.78
C ILE A 39 5.91 11.58 -13.77
N PHE A 40 6.65 11.18 -14.80
CA PHE A 40 6.17 10.23 -15.81
C PHE A 40 5.82 8.84 -15.24
N ARG A 41 6.57 8.37 -14.24
CA ARG A 41 6.32 7.09 -13.56
C ARG A 41 5.19 7.15 -12.53
N THR A 42 4.71 8.34 -12.21
CA THR A 42 3.70 8.56 -11.19
C THR A 42 2.31 8.63 -11.83
N ASP A 43 1.38 7.78 -11.38
CA ASP A 43 -0.01 7.87 -11.80
C ASP A 43 -0.74 8.99 -11.02
N LEU A 44 -0.69 10.20 -11.57
CA LEU A 44 -1.30 11.38 -10.96
C LEU A 44 -2.83 11.27 -10.83
N GLN A 45 -3.48 10.53 -11.73
CA GLN A 45 -4.92 10.35 -11.70
C GLN A 45 -5.31 9.40 -10.55
N MET A 46 -4.58 8.30 -10.37
CA MET A 46 -4.75 7.41 -9.23
C MET A 46 -4.53 8.15 -7.90
N LEU A 47 -3.50 8.98 -7.82
CA LEU A 47 -3.23 9.80 -6.62
C LEU A 47 -4.38 10.76 -6.31
N ASP A 48 -4.92 11.46 -7.31
CA ASP A 48 -6.07 12.35 -7.14
C ASP A 48 -7.33 11.60 -6.67
N GLN A 49 -7.58 10.39 -7.21
CA GLN A 49 -8.68 9.54 -6.77
C GLN A 49 -8.53 9.10 -5.31
N ILE A 50 -7.33 8.64 -4.92
CA ILE A 50 -7.04 8.24 -3.54
C ILE A 50 -7.22 9.44 -2.60
N TRP A 51 -6.63 10.59 -2.95
CA TRP A 51 -6.74 11.80 -2.15
C TRP A 51 -8.20 12.19 -1.92
N LYS A 52 -8.99 12.29 -3.00
CA LYS A 52 -10.43 12.60 -2.93
C LYS A 52 -11.21 11.59 -2.10
N SER A 53 -10.84 10.30 -2.12
CA SER A 53 -11.47 9.28 -1.29
C SER A 53 -11.17 9.46 0.20
N THR A 54 -9.97 9.92 0.56
CA THR A 54 -9.59 10.14 1.97
C THR A 54 -10.11 11.44 2.56
N THR A 55 -10.41 12.43 1.72
CA THR A 55 -10.96 13.73 2.16
C THR A 55 -12.48 13.79 2.14
N ARG A 56 -13.14 12.79 1.53
CA ARG A 56 -14.59 12.64 1.66
C ARG A 56 -14.87 12.14 3.06
N ASP A 57 -15.81 12.81 3.71
CA ASP A 57 -16.32 12.45 5.03
C ASP A 57 -17.14 11.16 4.86
N ASP A 58 -16.44 10.02 4.80
CA ASP A 58 -17.07 8.71 4.90
C ASP A 58 -17.66 8.65 6.31
N SER A 59 -18.95 8.97 6.39
CA SER A 59 -19.73 8.99 7.62
C SER A 59 -19.43 7.74 8.46
N PRO A 60 -19.21 7.87 9.79
CA PRO A 60 -18.94 6.76 10.70
C PRO A 60 -19.97 5.60 10.60
N VAL A 61 -21.15 5.88 10.06
CA VAL A 61 -22.26 4.94 9.85
C VAL A 61 -21.87 3.77 8.92
N ASP A 62 -21.09 4.01 7.86
CA ASP A 62 -20.77 2.96 6.87
C ASP A 62 -19.68 2.00 7.37
N ALA A 63 -18.75 2.48 8.21
CA ALA A 63 -17.69 1.66 8.78
C ALA A 63 -18.25 0.67 9.82
N ILE A 64 -19.19 1.10 10.66
CA ILE A 64 -19.82 0.26 11.69
C ILE A 64 -20.66 -0.85 11.03
N ALA A 65 -21.49 -0.50 10.04
CA ALA A 65 -22.30 -1.49 9.31
C ALA A 65 -21.43 -2.54 8.58
N ARG A 66 -20.24 -2.16 8.09
CA ARG A 66 -19.27 -3.10 7.49
C ARG A 66 -18.65 -4.05 8.51
N ILE A 67 -18.37 -3.58 9.73
CA ILE A 67 -17.86 -4.43 10.81
C ILE A 67 -18.95 -5.40 11.28
N GLU A 68 -20.19 -4.92 11.44
CA GLU A 68 -21.32 -5.76 11.85
C GLU A 68 -21.69 -6.82 10.79
N SER A 69 -21.51 -6.51 9.51
CA SER A 69 -21.70 -7.48 8.41
C SER A 69 -20.49 -8.39 8.16
N ALA A 70 -19.32 -8.09 8.72
CA ALA A 70 -18.16 -8.96 8.66
C ALA A 70 -18.36 -10.15 9.62
N GLY A 71 -18.80 -11.27 9.07
CA GLY A 71 -18.91 -12.53 9.81
C GLY A 71 -17.56 -12.95 10.41
N SER A 72 -17.57 -13.43 11.66
CA SER A 72 -16.39 -14.08 12.23
C SER A 72 -16.00 -15.31 11.41
N PRO A 73 -14.70 -15.61 11.26
CA PRO A 73 -14.27 -16.82 10.56
C PRO A 73 -14.96 -18.05 11.15
N GLY A 74 -15.58 -18.87 10.29
CA GLY A 74 -16.38 -20.03 10.73
C GLY A 74 -15.57 -21.12 11.44
N GLN A 75 -14.25 -21.10 11.32
CA GLN A 75 -13.34 -22.00 12.01
C GLN A 75 -12.11 -21.22 12.50
N ILE A 76 -11.89 -21.23 13.81
CA ILE A 76 -10.74 -20.58 14.45
C ILE A 76 -10.05 -21.60 15.35
N VAL A 77 -8.81 -21.93 15.02
CA VAL A 77 -7.90 -22.66 15.93
C VAL A 77 -7.06 -21.60 16.65
N ARG A 78 -7.27 -21.45 17.95
CA ARG A 78 -6.52 -20.49 18.78
C ARG A 78 -5.31 -21.16 19.38
N GLN A 79 -4.35 -20.35 19.84
CA GLN A 79 -3.27 -20.84 20.68
C GLN A 79 -3.85 -21.54 21.92
N PRO A 80 -3.40 -22.75 22.27
CA PRO A 80 -3.97 -23.55 23.34
C PRO A 80 -3.76 -22.86 24.69
N GLN A 81 -4.81 -22.79 25.50
CA GLN A 81 -4.76 -22.27 26.88
C GLN A 81 -5.00 -23.37 27.92
N SER A 82 -5.50 -24.53 27.48
CA SER A 82 -5.78 -25.69 28.29
C SER A 82 -5.39 -26.99 27.59
N ALA A 83 -5.36 -28.10 28.34
CA ALA A 83 -5.08 -29.42 27.77
C ALA A 83 -6.12 -29.82 26.70
N ALA A 84 -7.37 -29.39 26.84
CA ALA A 84 -8.45 -29.67 25.90
C ALA A 84 -8.29 -28.94 24.54
N ASP A 85 -7.48 -27.87 24.50
CA ASP A 85 -7.22 -27.12 23.26
C ASP A 85 -6.13 -27.75 22.39
N ASN A 86 -5.30 -28.62 22.98
CA ASN A 86 -4.11 -29.17 22.32
C ASN A 86 -4.44 -30.07 21.14
N ASP A 87 -5.55 -30.82 21.17
CA ASP A 87 -5.86 -31.76 20.09
C ASP A 87 -6.05 -31.06 18.74
N ARG A 88 -6.84 -29.97 18.73
CA ARG A 88 -7.08 -29.18 17.52
C ARG A 88 -5.84 -28.41 17.08
N TRP A 89 -5.07 -27.90 18.04
CA TRP A 89 -3.80 -27.21 17.77
C TRP A 89 -2.77 -28.14 17.11
N ASN A 90 -2.59 -29.35 17.67
CA ASN A 90 -1.66 -30.34 17.17
C ASN A 90 -2.04 -30.83 15.76
N GLN A 91 -3.34 -31.02 15.51
CA GLN A 91 -3.83 -31.34 14.16
C GLN A 91 -3.52 -30.22 13.15
N ALA A 92 -3.71 -28.96 13.54
CA ALA A 92 -3.39 -27.80 12.70
C ALA A 92 -1.88 -27.70 12.44
N ALA A 93 -1.04 -27.94 13.44
CA ALA A 93 0.43 -27.93 13.30
C ALA A 93 0.90 -29.03 12.33
N GLN A 94 0.42 -30.26 12.49
CA GLN A 94 0.76 -31.38 11.59
C GLN A 94 0.29 -31.14 10.15
N LEU A 95 -0.86 -30.48 9.97
CA LEU A 95 -1.28 -30.05 8.64
C LEU A 95 -0.30 -29.02 8.07
N GLY A 96 0.03 -27.98 8.83
CA GLY A 96 0.99 -26.94 8.41
C GLY A 96 2.35 -27.51 8.02
N GLU A 97 2.89 -28.47 8.77
CA GLU A 97 4.14 -29.15 8.44
C GLU A 97 4.07 -29.93 7.12
N ARG A 98 2.95 -30.61 6.86
CA ARG A 98 2.74 -31.30 5.58
C ARG A 98 2.66 -30.34 4.41
N GLU A 99 1.98 -29.20 4.58
CA GLU A 99 1.89 -28.16 3.55
C GLU A 99 3.26 -27.52 3.28
N LEU A 100 4.05 -27.28 4.32
CA LEU A 100 5.43 -26.81 4.23
C LEU A 100 6.31 -27.79 3.45
N GLN A 101 6.30 -29.08 3.84
CA GLN A 101 7.07 -30.14 3.17
C GLN A 101 6.66 -30.33 1.71
N ALA A 102 5.39 -30.12 1.39
CA ALA A 102 4.88 -30.23 0.03
C ALA A 102 5.14 -28.98 -0.83
N GLY A 103 5.83 -27.97 -0.31
CA GLY A 103 6.15 -26.74 -1.05
C GLY A 103 4.93 -25.85 -1.35
N ARG A 104 3.85 -25.97 -0.56
CA ARG A 104 2.60 -25.22 -0.75
C ARG A 104 2.49 -23.95 0.12
N VAL A 105 3.54 -23.64 0.88
CA VAL A 105 3.59 -22.48 1.77
C VAL A 105 4.64 -21.48 1.30
N ALA A 106 4.26 -20.21 1.25
CA ALA A 106 5.15 -19.09 0.99
C ALA A 106 5.03 -18.06 2.12
N VAL A 107 6.10 -17.28 2.34
CA VAL A 107 6.15 -16.21 3.35
C VAL A 107 6.28 -14.87 2.62
N ILE A 108 5.43 -13.92 2.98
CA ILE A 108 5.51 -12.52 2.54
C ILE A 108 5.94 -11.67 3.72
N THR A 109 7.15 -11.12 3.66
CA THR A 109 7.66 -10.21 4.70
C THR A 109 7.40 -8.77 4.30
N VAL A 110 6.64 -8.04 5.13
CA VAL A 110 6.41 -6.60 4.94
C VAL A 110 7.54 -5.82 5.61
N ALA A 111 8.62 -5.56 4.86
CA ALA A 111 9.85 -4.91 5.35
C ALA A 111 10.15 -3.55 4.68
N GLY A 112 9.15 -2.89 4.08
CA GLY A 112 9.33 -1.65 3.32
C GLY A 112 9.41 -0.35 4.15
N GLY A 113 9.43 -0.44 5.49
CA GLY A 113 9.46 0.75 6.34
C GLY A 113 10.81 1.45 6.30
N GLN A 114 10.81 2.78 6.22
CA GLN A 114 12.02 3.63 6.16
C GLN A 114 12.92 3.58 7.41
N GLY A 115 12.48 2.95 8.51
CA GLY A 115 13.30 2.85 9.73
C GLY A 115 13.62 4.18 10.43
N SER A 116 12.98 5.30 10.03
CA SER A 116 13.34 6.66 10.48
C SER A 116 13.26 6.88 12.00
N ARG A 117 12.54 6.03 12.74
CA ARG A 117 12.45 6.08 14.21
C ARG A 117 13.60 5.35 14.92
N LEU A 118 14.45 4.64 14.18
CA LEU A 118 15.54 3.83 14.74
C LEU A 118 16.87 4.60 14.84
N GLY A 119 16.96 5.80 14.23
CA GLY A 119 18.08 6.72 14.43
C GLY A 119 19.41 6.28 13.82
N PHE A 120 19.39 5.43 12.79
CA PHE A 120 20.57 5.10 11.96
C PHE A 120 20.89 6.20 10.96
#